data_AF-A0A933TSW6-F1
#
_entry.id   AF-A0A933TSW6-F1
#
_cell.length_a   1.000
_cell.length_b   1.000
_cell.length_c   1.000
_cell.angle_alpha   90.00
_cell.angle_beta   90.00
_cell.angle_gamma   90.00
#
_symmetry.space_group_name_H-M   'P 1'
#
loop_
_entity.id
_entity.type
_entity.pdbx_description
1 polymer ?
#
loop_
_entity_poly.entity_id
_entity_poly.type
_entity_poly.pdbx_seq_one_letter_code
_entity_poly.pdbx_strand_id
1 'polypeptide(L)'
;MPQNCWEFKKCGREADGAKSKELGVCSASAYNGPGAGLNNGKNGGRICWAVAGTLCGGKVQGTYAQKQANCIVCEFYKTVRGEEAGNFKMLLPGQKV
;
A
#
# COMPACT_ATOMS: atom_id res chain seq x y z
N MET A 1 14.10 -8.44 -3.83
CA MET A 1 12.62 -8.44 -3.75
C MET A 1 12.14 -7.00 -3.72
N PRO A 2 11.07 -6.63 -4.43
CA PRO A 2 10.54 -5.27 -4.43
C PRO A 2 10.11 -4.84 -3.02
N GLN A 3 10.29 -3.56 -2.70
CA GLN A 3 9.94 -3.03 -1.37
C GLN A 3 8.43 -2.86 -1.22
N ASN A 4 7.90 -3.14 -0.04
CA ASN A 4 6.56 -2.79 0.39
C ASN A 4 6.48 -1.35 0.90
N CYS A 5 5.27 -0.79 1.00
CA CYS A 5 5.09 0.61 1.38
C CYS A 5 5.71 0.96 2.74
N TRP A 6 5.69 0.03 3.71
CA TRP A 6 6.25 0.25 5.05
C TRP A 6 7.78 0.24 5.04
N GLU A 7 8.41 -0.56 4.18
CA GLU A 7 9.86 -0.57 3.97
C GLU A 7 10.31 0.71 3.27
N PHE A 8 9.63 1.11 2.20
CA PHE A 8 9.94 2.33 1.45
C PHE A 8 9.76 3.59 2.28
N LYS A 9 8.64 3.68 3.02
CA LYS A 9 8.32 4.84 3.87
C LYS A 9 9.00 4.79 5.24
N LYS A 10 9.60 3.65 5.61
CA LYS A 10 10.19 3.40 6.93
C LYS A 10 9.25 3.79 8.08
N CYS A 11 7.97 3.43 7.96
CA CYS A 11 6.95 3.89 8.91
C CYS A 11 6.93 3.09 10.21
N GLY A 12 7.50 1.88 10.23
CA GLY A 12 7.62 1.04 11.43
C GLY A 12 6.29 0.45 11.93
N ARG A 13 5.26 0.42 11.09
CA ARG A 13 3.92 -0.08 11.44
C ARG A 13 3.62 -1.45 10.82
N GLU A 14 4.60 -2.09 10.22
CA GLU A 14 4.53 -3.51 9.86
C GLU A 14 4.27 -4.41 11.08
N ALA A 15 3.95 -5.68 10.86
CA ALA A 15 3.84 -6.66 11.95
C ALA A 15 5.15 -6.67 12.75
N ASP A 16 5.05 -6.57 14.08
CA ASP A 16 6.17 -6.43 15.01
C ASP A 16 7.08 -5.21 14.77
N GLY A 17 6.66 -4.26 13.93
CA GLY A 17 7.39 -3.03 13.66
C GLY A 17 7.49 -2.12 14.88
N ALA A 18 8.52 -1.27 14.94
CA ALA A 18 8.84 -0.43 16.10
C ALA A 18 7.68 0.47 16.60
N LYS A 19 6.79 0.90 15.69
CA LYS A 19 5.62 1.74 15.99
C LYS A 19 4.30 0.98 16.00
N SER A 20 4.32 -0.33 15.78
CA SER A 20 3.09 -1.16 15.74
C SER A 20 2.39 -1.23 17.10
N LYS A 21 3.14 -1.23 18.21
CA LYS A 21 2.58 -1.25 19.58
C LYS A 21 1.92 0.06 19.97
N GLU A 22 2.48 1.19 19.54
CA GLU A 22 2.03 2.54 19.91
C GLU A 22 0.93 3.05 18.97
N LEU A 23 1.13 2.89 17.65
CA LEU A 23 0.25 3.45 16.61
C LEU A 23 -0.64 2.39 15.94
N GLY A 24 -0.60 1.14 16.43
CA GLY A 24 -1.24 0.00 15.81
C GLY A 24 -0.54 -0.49 14.53
N VAL A 25 -0.81 -1.76 14.19
CA VAL A 25 -0.34 -2.38 12.94
C VAL A 25 -1.00 -1.70 11.73
N CYS A 26 -0.22 -1.47 10.68
CA CYS A 26 -0.68 -0.88 9.43
C CYS A 26 -1.63 -1.82 8.71
N SER A 27 -2.76 -1.29 8.25
CA SER A 27 -3.74 -2.06 7.48
C SER A 27 -3.12 -2.69 6.23
N ALA A 28 -2.19 -2.01 5.53
CA ALA A 28 -1.51 -2.58 4.37
C ALA A 28 -0.60 -3.77 4.73
N SER A 29 0.07 -3.73 5.88
CA SER A 29 0.95 -4.83 6.31
C SER A 29 0.17 -6.02 6.83
N ALA A 30 -1.04 -5.81 7.36
CA ALA A 30 -1.92 -6.88 7.82
C ALA A 30 -2.92 -7.37 6.74
N TYR A 31 -2.96 -6.73 5.57
CA TYR A 31 -3.98 -7.00 4.56
C TYR A 31 -3.83 -8.37 3.90
N ASN A 32 -4.86 -9.20 4.00
CA ASN A 32 -4.94 -10.53 3.38
C ASN A 32 -6.15 -10.69 2.42
N GLY A 33 -6.75 -9.57 1.99
CA GLY A 33 -7.91 -9.57 1.10
C GLY A 33 -7.56 -9.65 -0.39
N PRO A 34 -8.55 -9.41 -1.28
CA PRO A 34 -8.35 -9.42 -2.73
C PRO A 34 -7.19 -8.53 -3.18
N GLY A 35 -6.31 -9.10 -4.00
CA GLY A 35 -5.12 -8.42 -4.48
C GLY A 35 -3.94 -8.40 -3.49
N ALA A 36 -4.05 -9.07 -2.35
CA ALA A 36 -2.89 -9.34 -1.52
C ALA A 36 -1.80 -10.05 -2.35
N GLY A 37 -0.57 -9.54 -2.28
CA GLY A 37 0.56 -10.05 -3.07
C GLY A 37 0.69 -9.49 -4.50
N LEU A 38 -0.27 -8.68 -4.97
CA LEU A 38 -0.15 -8.04 -6.28
C LEU A 38 1.05 -7.10 -6.36
N ASN A 39 1.50 -6.89 -7.60
CA ASN A 39 2.72 -6.16 -7.91
C ASN A 39 3.89 -6.74 -7.12
N ASN A 40 4.09 -8.06 -7.11
CA ASN A 40 5.21 -8.71 -6.41
C ASN A 40 5.40 -8.26 -4.94
N GLY A 41 4.29 -7.91 -4.28
CA GLY A 41 4.29 -7.39 -2.92
C GLY A 41 4.05 -8.48 -1.88
N LYS A 42 4.13 -8.09 -0.61
CA LYS A 42 3.62 -8.88 0.51
C LYS A 42 2.32 -8.24 0.99
N ASN A 43 1.28 -9.04 1.24
CA ASN A 43 0.00 -8.53 1.76
C ASN A 43 -0.50 -7.36 0.88
N GLY A 44 -0.89 -6.24 1.49
CA GLY A 44 -1.27 -5.02 0.77
C GLY A 44 -0.11 -4.06 0.46
N GLY A 45 1.14 -4.49 0.63
CA GLY A 45 2.31 -3.62 0.68
C GLY A 45 2.62 -2.88 -0.61
N ARG A 46 2.42 -3.50 -1.77
CA ARG A 46 2.59 -2.88 -3.10
C ARG A 46 1.26 -2.52 -3.77
N ILE A 47 0.22 -2.41 -2.94
CA ILE A 47 -1.12 -1.95 -3.31
C ILE A 47 -1.74 -1.05 -2.23
N CYS A 48 -0.91 -0.40 -1.41
CA CYS A 48 -1.37 0.29 -0.20
C CYS A 48 -2.39 1.40 -0.49
N TRP A 49 -2.40 1.95 -1.71
CA TRP A 49 -3.40 2.91 -2.18
C TRP A 49 -4.82 2.34 -2.16
N ALA A 50 -4.99 1.04 -2.33
CA ALA A 50 -6.30 0.40 -2.39
C ALA A 50 -6.75 -0.26 -1.07
N VAL A 51 -5.90 -0.27 -0.03
CA VAL A 51 -6.25 -0.81 1.29
C VAL A 51 -6.83 0.28 2.19
N ALA A 52 -8.04 0.12 2.74
CA ALA A 52 -8.61 1.11 3.67
C ALA A 52 -7.77 1.27 4.95
N GLY A 53 -7.83 2.43 5.61
CA GLY A 53 -7.16 2.66 6.90
C GLY A 53 -5.64 2.85 6.86
N THR A 54 -5.02 2.92 5.68
CA THR A 54 -3.58 3.19 5.58
C THR A 54 -3.26 4.66 5.82
N LEU A 55 -2.20 4.93 6.60
CA LEU A 55 -1.69 6.28 6.83
C LEU A 55 -0.60 6.61 5.78
N CYS A 56 -0.79 7.69 5.03
CA CYS A 56 0.30 8.31 4.27
C CYS A 56 0.70 9.61 5.01
N GLY A 57 1.98 9.73 5.38
CA GLY A 57 2.49 10.90 6.11
C GLY A 57 1.94 11.06 7.53
N GLY A 58 1.54 9.97 8.19
CA GLY A 58 1.06 9.99 9.58
C GLY A 58 -0.38 10.47 9.79
N LYS A 59 -1.11 10.81 8.72
CA LYS A 59 -2.53 11.18 8.78
C LYS A 59 -3.40 10.12 8.12
N VAL A 60 -4.57 9.84 8.72
CA VAL A 60 -5.62 9.02 8.09
C VAL A 60 -6.08 9.78 6.85
N GLN A 61 -5.86 9.18 5.69
CA GLN A 61 -6.31 9.74 4.42
C GLN A 61 -7.77 9.34 4.24
N GLY A 62 -8.66 10.33 4.21
CA GLY A 62 -10.13 10.21 4.35
C GLY A 62 -10.84 9.24 3.39
N THR A 63 -11.72 9.75 2.53
CA THR A 63 -12.50 8.88 1.63
C THR A 63 -11.62 8.29 0.52
N TYR A 64 -12.07 7.20 -0.11
CA TYR A 64 -11.34 6.52 -1.19
C TYR A 64 -10.91 7.46 -2.33
N ALA A 65 -11.76 8.41 -2.73
CA ALA A 65 -11.47 9.38 -3.79
C ALA A 65 -10.33 10.35 -3.41
N GLN A 66 -10.32 10.85 -2.17
CA GLN A 66 -9.23 11.69 -1.64
C GLN A 66 -7.91 10.91 -1.61
N LYS A 67 -8.01 9.61 -1.32
CA LYS A 67 -6.85 8.72 -1.29
C LYS A 67 -6.27 8.47 -2.67
N GLN A 68 -7.08 8.32 -3.72
CA GLN A 68 -6.59 8.13 -5.09
C GLN A 68 -5.76 9.33 -5.58
N ALA A 69 -6.26 10.56 -5.42
CA ALA A 69 -5.53 11.76 -5.80
C ALA A 69 -4.17 11.86 -5.09
N ASN A 70 -4.14 11.59 -3.78
CA ASN A 70 -2.92 11.61 -2.98
C ASN A 70 -1.96 10.46 -3.33
N CYS A 71 -2.48 9.35 -3.85
CA CYS A 71 -1.68 8.19 -4.24
C CYS A 71 -1.03 8.36 -5.62
N ILE A 72 -1.67 9.02 -6.58
CA ILE A 72 -1.07 9.27 -7.91
C ILE A 72 0.21 10.11 -7.79
N VAL A 73 0.27 11.02 -6.82
CA VAL A 73 1.45 11.83 -6.52
C VAL A 73 2.41 11.18 -5.52
N CYS A 74 2.06 10.04 -4.94
CA CYS A 74 2.91 9.35 -3.97
C CYS A 74 4.12 8.72 -4.66
N GLU A 75 5.32 9.07 -4.20
CA GLU A 75 6.57 8.51 -4.73
C GLU A 75 6.59 6.98 -4.73
N PHE A 76 6.05 6.33 -3.69
CA PHE A 76 5.99 4.88 -3.67
C PHE A 76 5.07 4.30 -4.75
N TYR A 77 3.92 4.93 -5.03
CA TYR A 77 3.05 4.50 -6.11
C TYR A 77 3.76 4.60 -7.47
N LYS A 78 4.47 5.71 -7.71
CA LYS A 78 5.26 5.91 -8.93
C LYS A 78 6.37 4.86 -9.06
N THR A 79 7.08 4.56 -7.96
CA THR A 79 8.07 3.48 -7.90
C THR A 79 7.44 2.15 -8.26
N VAL A 80 6.28 1.79 -7.67
CA VAL A 80 5.64 0.51 -8.00
C VAL A 80 5.23 0.43 -9.46
N ARG A 81 4.66 1.51 -10.00
CA ARG A 81 4.27 1.58 -11.41
C ARG A 81 5.47 1.47 -12.36
N GLY A 82 6.60 2.09 -12.01
CA GLY A 82 7.85 2.01 -12.78
C GLY A 82 8.48 0.62 -12.75
N GLU A 83 8.52 -0.01 -11.57
CA GLU A 83 9.11 -1.35 -11.38
C GLU A 83 8.28 -2.46 -12.07
N GLU A 84 6.94 -2.35 -12.05
CA GLU A 84 6.06 -3.35 -12.68
C GLU A 84 5.83 -3.09 -14.17
N ALA A 85 6.02 -1.85 -14.64
CA ALA A 85 5.84 -1.43 -16.02
C ALA A 85 4.52 -1.96 -16.63
N GLY A 86 4.59 -2.78 -17.68
CA GLY A 86 3.43 -3.37 -18.36
C GLY A 86 2.63 -4.39 -17.52
N ASN A 87 3.20 -4.87 -16.42
CA ASN A 87 2.57 -5.84 -15.52
C ASN A 87 1.87 -5.19 -14.32
N PHE A 88 1.85 -3.85 -14.24
CA PHE A 88 1.28 -3.12 -13.11
C PHE A 88 -0.22 -3.39 -12.93
N LYS A 89 -0.62 -3.70 -11.69
CA LYS A 89 -2.00 -3.98 -11.29
C LYS A 89 -2.51 -2.94 -10.29
N MET A 90 -3.61 -2.26 -10.65
CA MET A 90 -4.08 -1.05 -9.94
C MET A 90 -5.01 -1.33 -8.74
N LEU A 91 -6.15 -2.04 -8.93
CA LEU A 91 -6.94 -2.85 -7.94
C LEU A 91 -8.45 -3.01 -8.25
N LEU A 92 -9.04 -2.22 -9.15
CA LEU A 92 -10.51 -2.05 -9.16
C LEU A 92 -11.30 -3.14 -9.92
N PRO A 93 -12.59 -3.37 -9.55
CA PRO A 93 -13.47 -4.36 -10.17
C PRO A 93 -13.70 -4.06 -11.65
N GLY A 94 -13.44 -5.05 -12.50
CA GLY A 94 -13.62 -4.95 -13.95
C GLY A 94 -12.53 -5.64 -14.79
N GLN A 95 -11.40 -6.01 -14.21
CA GLN A 95 -10.39 -6.84 -14.89
C GLN A 95 -10.49 -8.29 -14.41
N LYS A 96 -10.88 -9.18 -15.33
CA LYS A 96 -10.93 -10.63 -15.13
C LYS A 96 -9.51 -11.19 -14.95
N VAL A 97 -9.45 -12.27 -14.15
CA VAL A 97 -8.34 -13.23 -14.13
C VAL A 97 -8.17 -13.86 -15.50
#